data_AF-U6DRG8-F1
#
_entry.id   AF-U6DRG8-F1
#
_cell.length_a   1.000
_cell.length_b   1.000
_cell.length_c   1.000
_cell.angle_alpha   90.00
_cell.angle_beta   90.00
_cell.angle_gamma   90.00
#
_symmetry.space_group_name_H-M   'P 1'
#
loop_
_entity.id
_entity.type
_entity.pdbx_description
1 polymer ?
#
loop_
_entity_poly.entity_id
_entity_poly.type
_entity_poly.pdbx_seq_one_letter_code
_entity_poly.pdbx_strand_id
1 'polypeptide(L)'
;MPSALAIFTCRPNSHPFQERHVYLDEPIKIGRSVARCRPAQNNATFDCKVLSRNHALVWFDHKTGKFYLQDTKSSNGTFINSQRLSRGSEESPPCEILSGDIIQFGVDVTENTRKVTHGCIVSTIKLFLPDGMEARLRSDVIHAPLPSPVDKVAANTPSMYSQELFQLSQYLQEALHREQMLEQKLATLQRLLAITQEASDTSWQALIDEDRLLSRLEVMGNQLQACSKNQTEDSLRKELIALQEDKHNYETTAKESLRRVLQEKIEVVRKLSEVERSLSNTEDECTHLKEMNERTQEELRELANKYNGAVNEIKDLSDKLKVAEGKQEEIQQKGQAEKKELQHKIDEMEEKEQELQAKIEALQADNDFTNERLTALQ
;
A
#
# COMPACT_ATOMS: atom_id res chain seq x y z
N MET A 1 26.80 -18.18 -11.43
CA MET A 1 26.62 -18.02 -9.97
C MET A 1 25.18 -17.60 -9.74
N PRO A 2 24.42 -18.25 -8.85
CA PRO A 2 23.12 -17.75 -8.43
C PRO A 2 23.34 -16.39 -7.74
N SER A 3 22.63 -15.35 -8.19
CA SER A 3 22.81 -13.97 -7.73
C SER A 3 21.49 -13.46 -7.14
N ALA A 4 21.53 -12.89 -5.95
CA ALA A 4 20.36 -12.24 -5.36
C ALA A 4 20.02 -10.97 -6.16
N LEU A 5 18.73 -10.71 -6.38
CA LEU A 5 18.29 -9.61 -7.23
C LEU A 5 17.30 -8.71 -6.49
N ALA A 6 17.52 -7.40 -6.56
CA ALA A 6 16.60 -6.37 -6.08
C ALA A 6 16.07 -5.56 -7.27
N ILE A 7 14.76 -5.60 -7.47
CA ILE A 7 14.06 -4.84 -8.49
C ILE A 7 13.46 -3.58 -7.87
N PHE A 8 13.86 -2.41 -8.35
CA PHE A 8 13.32 -1.11 -7.93
C PHE A 8 12.35 -0.60 -8.98
N THR A 9 11.07 -0.53 -8.63
CA THR A 9 10.00 0.00 -9.49
C THR A 9 9.61 1.41 -9.06
N CYS A 10 9.42 2.32 -10.02
CA CYS A 10 9.05 3.71 -9.74
C CYS A 10 7.57 3.82 -9.36
N ARG A 11 7.28 4.53 -8.27
CA ARG A 11 5.90 4.81 -7.85
C ARG A 11 5.37 6.12 -8.44
N PRO A 12 4.04 6.32 -8.52
CA PRO A 12 3.45 7.54 -9.09
C PRO A 12 3.81 8.83 -8.35
N ASN A 13 4.12 8.74 -7.05
CA ASN A 13 4.54 9.85 -6.20
C ASN A 13 6.07 10.05 -6.15
N SER A 14 6.82 9.39 -7.03
CA SER A 14 8.28 9.50 -7.11
C SER A 14 8.71 10.48 -8.19
N HIS A 15 9.90 11.06 -8.01
CA HIS A 15 10.66 11.60 -9.12
C HIS A 15 10.90 10.50 -10.17
N PRO A 16 10.68 10.75 -11.48
CA PRO A 16 10.71 9.70 -12.49
C PRO A 16 12.06 8.98 -12.59
N PHE A 17 12.05 7.65 -12.57
CA PHE A 17 13.20 6.83 -12.92
C PHE A 17 12.75 5.52 -13.59
N GLN A 18 13.62 4.96 -14.45
CA GLN A 18 13.37 3.66 -15.07
C GLN A 18 13.63 2.53 -14.07
N GLU A 19 12.83 1.46 -14.17
CA GLU A 19 12.97 0.26 -13.35
C GLU A 19 14.41 -0.27 -13.35
N ARG A 20 14.92 -0.65 -12.17
CA ARG A 20 16.29 -1.12 -11.97
C ARG A 20 16.30 -2.56 -11.51
N HIS A 21 17.17 -3.36 -12.12
CA HIS A 21 17.43 -4.76 -11.79
C HIS A 21 18.84 -4.86 -11.20
N VAL A 22 18.93 -4.69 -9.88
CA VAL A 22 20.19 -4.58 -9.16
C VAL A 22 20.58 -5.93 -8.58
N TYR A 23 21.65 -6.52 -9.10
CA TYR A 23 22.23 -7.76 -8.57
C TYR A 23 23.03 -7.45 -7.29
N LEU A 24 22.78 -8.22 -6.23
CA LEU A 24 23.30 -8.01 -4.88
C LEU A 24 24.36 -9.06 -4.50
N ASP A 25 25.29 -9.34 -5.42
CA ASP A 25 26.47 -10.17 -5.14
C ASP A 25 27.40 -9.49 -4.12
N GLU A 26 27.49 -8.17 -4.20
CA GLU A 26 28.22 -7.29 -3.28
C GLU A 26 27.29 -6.18 -2.78
N PRO A 27 27.64 -5.51 -1.66
CA PRO A 27 26.87 -4.36 -1.19
C PRO A 27 26.80 -3.24 -2.24
N ILE A 28 25.58 -2.93 -2.68
CA ILE A 28 25.33 -1.89 -3.69
C ILE A 28 25.01 -0.57 -3.02
N LYS A 29 25.70 0.45 -3.48
CA LYS A 29 25.52 1.82 -3.02
C LYS A 29 24.37 2.51 -3.75
N ILE A 30 23.52 3.15 -2.96
CA ILE A 30 22.40 3.97 -3.41
C ILE A 30 22.78 5.44 -3.28
N GLY A 31 22.56 6.21 -4.34
CA GLY A 31 22.87 7.65 -4.27
C GLY A 31 22.61 8.41 -5.57
N ARG A 32 23.01 9.68 -5.52
CA ARG A 32 22.85 10.62 -6.63
C ARG A 32 23.87 10.39 -7.75
N SER A 33 23.43 10.55 -8.99
CA SER A 33 24.24 10.60 -10.21
C SER A 33 25.42 11.59 -10.05
N VAL A 34 26.61 11.14 -10.44
CA VAL A 34 27.84 11.94 -10.50
C VAL A 34 28.59 11.61 -11.79
N ALA A 35 29.52 12.47 -12.22
CA ALA A 35 30.23 12.30 -13.49
C ALA A 35 30.85 10.90 -13.71
N ARG A 36 31.27 10.22 -12.63
CA ARG A 36 31.85 8.87 -12.64
C ARG A 36 30.84 7.72 -12.45
N CYS A 37 29.63 8.00 -11.97
CA CYS A 37 28.60 7.00 -11.68
C CYS A 37 27.27 7.48 -12.24
N ARG A 38 26.91 6.98 -13.43
CA ARG A 38 25.66 7.32 -14.11
C ARG A 38 24.55 6.31 -13.78
N PRO A 39 23.28 6.72 -13.85
CA PRO A 39 22.15 5.81 -13.72
C PRO A 39 22.22 4.70 -14.78
N ALA A 40 22.10 3.46 -14.35
CA ALA A 40 22.04 2.28 -15.23
C ALA A 40 21.06 1.26 -14.65
N GLN A 41 20.56 0.36 -15.48
CA GLN A 41 19.58 -0.66 -15.07
C GLN A 41 20.10 -1.56 -13.95
N ASN A 42 21.41 -1.84 -13.92
CA ASN A 42 22.05 -2.69 -12.94
C ASN A 42 22.54 -1.98 -11.67
N ASN A 43 22.25 -0.69 -11.50
CA ASN A 43 22.70 0.08 -10.35
C ASN A 43 21.57 0.88 -9.68
N ALA A 44 21.79 1.22 -8.42
CA ALA A 44 20.88 2.05 -7.63
C ALA A 44 21.30 3.54 -7.62
N THR A 45 21.80 4.04 -8.76
CA THR A 45 22.15 5.46 -8.93
C THR A 45 21.00 6.22 -9.59
N PHE A 46 20.60 7.34 -8.99
CA PHE A 46 19.45 8.14 -9.42
C PHE A 46 19.85 9.58 -9.75
N ASP A 47 19.31 10.14 -10.82
CA ASP A 47 19.51 11.55 -11.15
C ASP A 47 18.49 12.41 -10.39
N CYS A 48 18.69 12.55 -9.08
CA CYS A 48 17.77 13.25 -8.21
C CYS A 48 18.51 14.21 -7.27
N LYS A 49 18.17 15.51 -7.33
CA LYS A 49 18.87 16.58 -6.59
C LYS A 49 18.81 16.38 -5.07
N VAL A 50 17.69 15.84 -4.56
CA VAL A 50 17.46 15.64 -3.12
C VAL A 50 18.17 14.41 -2.54
N LEU A 51 18.82 13.59 -3.36
CA LEU A 51 19.65 12.48 -2.90
C LEU A 51 21.08 12.92 -2.60
N SER A 52 21.67 12.25 -1.62
CA SER A 52 23.09 12.36 -1.28
C SER A 52 23.91 11.49 -2.24
N ARG A 53 25.20 11.80 -2.44
CA ARG A 53 26.09 10.97 -3.29
C ARG A 53 26.30 9.57 -2.70
N ASN A 54 26.33 9.49 -1.38
CA ASN A 54 26.31 8.26 -0.59
C ASN A 54 25.05 8.39 0.27
N HIS A 55 23.95 7.80 -0.15
CA HIS A 55 22.67 7.99 0.52
C HIS A 55 22.36 6.78 1.39
N ALA A 56 22.34 5.60 0.79
CA ALA A 56 22.11 4.34 1.48
C ALA A 56 22.97 3.22 0.90
N LEU A 57 23.01 2.10 1.60
CA LEU A 57 23.65 0.87 1.18
C LEU A 57 22.62 -0.26 1.26
N VAL A 58 22.52 -1.06 0.20
CA VAL A 58 21.67 -2.26 0.16
C VAL A 58 22.54 -3.49 -0.10
N TRP A 59 22.30 -4.55 0.64
CA TRP A 59 23.03 -5.81 0.44
C TRP A 59 22.18 -7.01 0.82
N PHE A 60 22.61 -8.17 0.33
CA PHE A 60 22.07 -9.46 0.70
C PHE A 60 23.05 -10.20 1.60
N ASP A 61 22.59 -10.62 2.79
CA ASP A 61 23.39 -11.47 3.67
C ASP A 61 23.15 -12.95 3.32
N HIS A 62 24.15 -13.55 2.68
CA HIS A 62 24.14 -14.95 2.27
C HIS A 62 24.10 -15.94 3.44
N LYS A 63 24.48 -15.51 4.66
CA LYS A 63 24.47 -16.37 5.85
C LYS A 63 23.09 -16.47 6.47
N THR A 64 22.33 -15.38 6.46
CA THR A 64 20.99 -15.32 7.06
C THR A 64 19.86 -15.45 6.03
N GLY A 65 20.17 -15.30 4.74
CA GLY A 65 19.18 -15.29 3.67
C GLY A 65 18.29 -14.04 3.70
N LYS A 66 18.80 -12.92 4.23
CA LYS A 66 18.03 -11.69 4.46
C LYS A 66 18.62 -10.50 3.71
N PHE A 67 17.75 -9.58 3.32
CA PHE A 67 18.13 -8.33 2.66
C PHE A 67 18.13 -7.20 3.68
N TYR A 68 19.15 -6.35 3.59
CA TYR A 68 19.32 -5.23 4.51
C TYR A 68 19.49 -3.92 3.74
N LEU A 69 18.95 -2.87 4.34
CA LEU A 69 19.10 -1.48 3.91
C LEU A 69 19.64 -0.65 5.07
N GLN A 70 20.64 0.17 4.79
CA GLN A 70 21.26 1.05 5.78
C GLN A 70 21.39 2.46 5.23
N ASP A 71 21.01 3.46 6.01
CA ASP A 71 21.25 4.86 5.71
C ASP A 71 22.70 5.22 6.05
N THR A 72 23.42 5.80 5.07
CA THR A 72 24.84 6.14 5.18
C THR A 72 25.06 7.63 5.45
N LYS A 73 24.38 8.18 6.47
CA LYS A 73 24.42 9.61 6.85
C LYS A 73 23.82 10.52 5.78
N SER A 74 22.68 10.12 5.24
CA SER A 74 21.96 10.89 4.24
C SER A 74 21.43 12.20 4.83
N SER A 75 21.42 13.28 4.02
CA SER A 75 20.98 14.60 4.49
C SER A 75 19.46 14.64 4.68
N ASN A 76 18.73 14.04 3.74
CA ASN A 76 17.26 14.10 3.67
C ASN A 76 16.57 12.84 4.21
N GLY A 77 17.33 11.83 4.68
CA GLY A 77 16.81 10.59 5.28
C GLY A 77 16.42 9.51 4.27
N THR A 78 16.55 8.27 4.70
CA THR A 78 15.99 7.06 4.06
C THR A 78 14.79 6.56 4.86
N PHE A 79 13.76 6.07 4.17
CA PHE A 79 12.51 5.61 4.75
C PHE A 79 12.13 4.23 4.20
N ILE A 80 11.61 3.36 5.06
CA ILE A 80 11.01 2.07 4.70
C ILE A 80 9.56 2.11 5.19
N ASN A 81 8.59 1.92 4.29
CA ASN A 81 7.15 1.96 4.59
C ASN A 81 6.73 3.20 5.41
N SER A 82 7.20 4.37 4.98
CA SER A 82 6.98 5.68 5.64
C SER A 82 7.66 5.84 7.01
N GLN A 83 8.44 4.87 7.48
CA GLN A 83 9.23 4.96 8.71
C GLN A 83 10.68 5.34 8.40
N ARG A 84 11.18 6.41 9.04
CA ARG A 84 12.55 6.90 8.87
C ARG A 84 13.56 6.02 9.63
N LEU A 85 14.70 5.69 9.00
CA LEU A 85 15.71 4.81 9.61
C LEU A 85 16.65 5.51 10.61
N SER A 86 17.06 6.75 10.32
CA SER A 86 17.95 7.55 11.18
C SER A 86 17.62 9.04 11.07
N ARG A 87 18.13 9.84 12.01
CA ARG A 87 18.06 11.31 11.91
C ARG A 87 18.96 11.79 10.75
N GLY A 88 18.69 13.00 10.25
CA GLY A 88 19.45 13.55 9.13
C GLY A 88 20.94 13.65 9.47
N SER A 89 21.80 13.19 8.57
CA SER A 89 23.26 13.12 8.75
C SER A 89 23.75 12.10 9.79
N GLU A 90 22.89 11.19 10.28
CA GLU A 90 23.26 10.06 11.14
C GLU A 90 23.17 8.74 10.37
N GLU A 91 24.06 7.80 10.72
CA GLU A 91 24.09 6.46 10.13
C GLU A 91 23.04 5.58 10.84
N SER A 92 22.22 4.86 10.08
CA SER A 92 21.25 3.93 10.67
C SER A 92 21.90 2.58 10.97
N PRO A 93 21.33 1.78 11.90
CA PRO A 93 21.62 0.36 11.92
C PRO A 93 21.12 -0.33 10.63
N PRO A 94 21.64 -1.52 10.27
CA PRO A 94 21.09 -2.34 9.20
C PRO A 94 19.63 -2.71 9.47
N CYS A 95 18.72 -2.28 8.60
CA CYS A 95 17.31 -2.60 8.69
C CYS A 95 16.95 -3.68 7.67
N GLU A 96 16.28 -4.73 8.11
CA GLU A 96 15.81 -5.81 7.22
C GLU A 96 14.68 -5.28 6.32
N ILE A 97 14.77 -5.57 5.03
CA ILE A 97 13.77 -5.22 4.01
C ILE A 97 13.16 -6.49 3.42
N LEU A 98 11.87 -6.42 3.12
CA LEU A 98 11.08 -7.54 2.58
C LEU A 98 10.59 -7.24 1.16
N SER A 99 10.23 -8.30 0.41
CA SER A 99 9.68 -8.11 -0.94
C SER A 99 8.32 -7.41 -0.84
N GLY A 100 8.11 -6.38 -1.66
CA GLY A 100 6.93 -5.53 -1.65
C GLY A 100 7.03 -4.26 -0.80
N ASP A 101 8.13 -4.06 -0.05
CA ASP A 101 8.31 -2.85 0.75
C ASP A 101 8.42 -1.59 -0.11
N ILE A 102 7.92 -0.47 0.45
CA ILE A 102 8.06 0.85 -0.17
C ILE A 102 9.27 1.55 0.44
N ILE A 103 10.30 1.79 -0.37
CA ILE A 103 11.51 2.49 0.05
C ILE A 103 11.50 3.89 -0.55
N GLN A 104 11.77 4.88 0.30
CA GLN A 104 11.88 6.28 -0.10
C GLN A 104 13.25 6.85 0.27
N PHE A 105 13.86 7.54 -0.68
CA PHE A 105 15.15 8.23 -0.52
C PHE A 105 14.94 9.73 -0.63
N GLY A 106 15.18 10.43 0.47
CA GLY A 106 14.96 11.86 0.62
C GLY A 106 13.49 12.26 0.80
N VAL A 107 13.26 13.56 0.86
CA VAL A 107 11.94 14.20 0.96
C VAL A 107 11.83 15.27 -0.11
N ASP A 108 10.61 15.64 -0.48
CA ASP A 108 10.37 16.69 -1.46
C ASP A 108 10.86 18.03 -0.92
N VAL A 109 11.70 18.72 -1.69
CA VAL A 109 12.28 20.02 -1.31
C VAL A 109 11.82 21.09 -2.28
N THR A 110 11.06 22.06 -1.77
CA THR A 110 10.65 23.24 -2.52
C THR A 110 11.71 24.33 -2.41
N GLU A 111 12.25 24.77 -3.54
CA GLU A 111 13.26 25.84 -3.59
C GLU A 111 12.54 27.21 -3.57
N ASN A 112 12.59 27.90 -2.41
CA ASN A 112 11.87 29.17 -2.17
C ASN A 112 12.21 30.27 -3.18
N THR A 113 13.40 30.24 -3.77
CA THR A 113 13.88 31.27 -4.71
C THR A 113 13.30 31.13 -6.11
N ARG A 114 12.80 29.95 -6.49
CA ARG A 114 12.35 29.66 -7.87
C ARG A 114 10.96 29.01 -7.97
N LYS A 115 10.29 28.73 -6.84
CA LYS A 115 9.01 27.99 -6.79
C LYS A 115 9.07 26.65 -7.55
N VAL A 116 10.23 26.00 -7.54
CA VAL A 116 10.42 24.67 -8.14
C VAL A 116 10.49 23.63 -7.02
N THR A 117 9.65 22.61 -7.10
CA THR A 117 9.69 21.46 -6.18
C THR A 117 10.55 20.37 -6.77
N HIS A 118 11.58 19.96 -6.03
CA HIS A 118 12.40 18.80 -6.38
C HIS A 118 11.86 17.57 -5.64
N GLY A 119 11.27 16.64 -6.39
CA GLY A 119 10.71 15.41 -5.83
C GLY A 119 11.76 14.41 -5.36
N CYS A 120 11.40 13.60 -4.36
CA CYS A 120 12.19 12.49 -3.82
C CYS A 120 12.03 11.20 -4.65
N ILE A 121 12.85 10.19 -4.36
CA ILE A 121 12.74 8.88 -5.01
C ILE A 121 11.87 7.97 -4.14
N VAL A 122 10.76 7.49 -4.67
CA VAL A 122 9.87 6.52 -4.03
C VAL A 122 9.79 5.27 -4.90
N SER A 123 10.20 4.14 -4.34
CA SER A 123 10.28 2.89 -5.08
C SER A 123 9.62 1.75 -4.31
N THR A 124 8.90 0.89 -5.02
CA THR A 124 8.55 -0.43 -4.50
C THR A 124 9.67 -1.40 -4.85
N ILE A 125 10.18 -2.09 -3.84
CA ILE A 125 11.25 -3.08 -4.00
C ILE A 125 10.66 -4.48 -4.12
N LYS A 126 11.14 -5.26 -5.09
CA LYS A 126 10.94 -6.72 -5.11
C LYS A 126 12.28 -7.41 -4.96
N LEU A 127 12.34 -8.41 -4.09
CA LEU A 127 13.58 -9.06 -3.71
C LEU A 127 13.52 -10.52 -4.11
N PHE A 128 14.56 -11.01 -4.78
CA PHE A 128 14.70 -12.40 -5.23
C PHE A 128 15.96 -12.99 -4.62
N LEU A 129 15.81 -14.16 -4.02
CA LEU A 129 16.91 -14.94 -3.50
C LEU A 129 17.78 -15.49 -4.66
N PRO A 130 19.02 -15.93 -4.38
CA PRO A 130 19.90 -16.49 -5.41
C PRO A 130 19.32 -17.71 -6.15
N ASP A 131 18.38 -18.43 -5.52
CA ASP A 131 17.65 -19.56 -6.11
C ASP A 131 16.54 -19.15 -7.10
N GLY A 132 16.32 -17.85 -7.28
CA GLY A 132 15.28 -17.29 -8.13
C GLY A 132 13.89 -17.22 -7.48
N MET A 133 13.74 -17.66 -6.23
CA MET A 133 12.49 -17.50 -5.49
C MET A 133 12.35 -16.07 -4.97
N GLU A 134 11.13 -15.55 -5.02
CA GLU A 134 10.82 -14.26 -4.42
C GLU A 134 10.97 -14.36 -2.89
N ALA A 135 11.70 -13.41 -2.30
CA ALA A 135 11.91 -13.34 -0.86
C ALA A 135 10.58 -13.05 -0.15
N ARG A 136 10.49 -13.41 1.14
CA ARG A 136 9.26 -13.31 1.95
C ARG A 136 8.52 -12.00 1.72
N LEU A 137 7.24 -12.09 1.36
CA LEU A 137 6.35 -10.95 1.24
C LEU A 137 5.91 -10.52 2.63
N ARG A 138 5.80 -9.20 2.86
CA ARG A 138 5.21 -8.68 4.10
C ARG A 138 3.74 -9.09 4.27
N SER A 139 3.07 -9.41 3.16
CA SER A 139 1.71 -9.96 3.12
C SER A 139 1.59 -11.36 3.74
N ASP A 140 2.68 -12.11 3.89
CA ASP A 140 2.69 -13.42 4.58
C ASP A 140 2.81 -13.27 6.10
N VAL A 141 2.98 -12.05 6.61
CA VAL A 141 2.74 -11.71 8.02
C VAL A 141 1.25 -11.41 8.21
N ILE A 142 0.40 -12.36 7.82
CA ILE A 142 -0.95 -12.45 8.34
C ILE A 142 -0.78 -12.68 9.85
N HIS A 143 -1.24 -11.72 10.66
CA HIS A 143 -1.61 -11.99 12.04
C HIS A 143 -2.24 -13.38 12.11
N ALA A 144 -1.66 -14.28 12.90
CA ALA A 144 -2.13 -15.65 13.05
C ALA A 144 -3.68 -15.69 13.02
N PRO A 145 -4.29 -16.57 12.19
CA PRO A 145 -5.73 -16.61 12.06
C PRO A 145 -6.36 -16.85 13.44
N LEU A 146 -7.33 -16.00 13.79
CA LEU A 146 -8.31 -16.31 14.84
C LEU A 146 -8.80 -17.75 14.64
N PRO A 147 -8.76 -18.63 15.66
CA PRO A 147 -9.51 -19.86 15.62
C PRO A 147 -11.01 -19.51 15.64
N SER A 148 -11.73 -19.92 14.60
CA SER A 148 -13.20 -19.91 14.58
C SER A 148 -13.76 -20.70 15.78
N PRO A 149 -14.84 -20.24 16.43
CA PRO A 149 -15.38 -20.92 17.59
C PRO A 149 -16.30 -22.07 17.15
N VAL A 150 -15.78 -23.29 17.08
CA VAL A 150 -16.63 -24.49 17.18
C VAL A 150 -15.90 -25.57 17.98
N ASP A 151 -16.48 -25.87 19.13
CA ASP A 151 -16.35 -27.07 19.96
C ASP A 151 -14.95 -27.52 20.42
N LYS A 152 -14.63 -27.18 21.68
CA LYS A 152 -14.60 -28.18 22.78
C LYS A 152 -14.27 -27.51 24.11
N VAL A 153 -15.15 -27.75 25.07
CA VAL A 153 -15.02 -27.40 26.48
C VAL A 153 -13.81 -28.12 27.07
N ALA A 154 -12.82 -27.36 27.54
CA ALA A 154 -11.88 -27.80 28.57
C ALA A 154 -11.57 -26.61 29.49
N ALA A 155 -11.97 -26.77 30.75
CA ALA A 155 -11.81 -25.79 31.81
C ALA A 155 -10.33 -25.64 32.19
N ASN A 156 -9.74 -24.45 31.95
CA ASN A 156 -8.70 -23.78 32.74
C ASN A 156 -7.88 -22.80 31.89
N THR A 157 -8.37 -21.57 31.68
CA THR A 157 -7.51 -20.41 31.35
C THR A 157 -8.21 -19.08 31.71
N PRO A 158 -8.13 -18.61 32.96
CA PRO A 158 -8.45 -17.23 33.30
C PRO A 158 -7.15 -16.44 33.50
N SER A 159 -6.59 -15.85 32.43
CA SER A 159 -5.53 -14.82 32.57
C SER A 159 -5.18 -14.08 31.26
N MET A 160 -5.30 -14.72 30.08
CA MET A 160 -4.73 -14.15 28.85
C MET A 160 -5.54 -12.97 28.30
N TYR A 161 -6.87 -13.07 28.26
CA TYR A 161 -7.73 -12.04 27.68
C TYR A 161 -7.69 -10.71 28.45
N SER A 162 -7.51 -10.75 29.78
CA SER A 162 -7.38 -9.55 30.62
C SER A 162 -6.08 -8.79 30.36
N GLN A 163 -5.01 -9.49 29.98
CA GLN A 163 -3.71 -8.90 29.75
C GLN A 163 -3.65 -8.21 28.38
N GLU A 164 -4.26 -8.81 27.36
CA GLU A 164 -4.40 -8.21 26.03
C GLU A 164 -5.30 -6.97 26.06
N LEU A 165 -6.39 -7.01 26.81
CA LEU A 165 -7.32 -5.88 26.95
C LEU A 165 -6.68 -4.71 27.72
N PHE A 166 -5.86 -5.02 28.72
CA PHE A 166 -5.05 -4.02 29.43
C PHE A 166 -3.97 -3.41 28.51
N GLN A 167 -3.30 -4.23 27.71
CA GLN A 167 -2.28 -3.77 26.77
C GLN A 167 -2.88 -2.90 25.66
N LEU A 168 -4.08 -3.24 25.18
CA LEU A 168 -4.83 -2.41 24.23
C LEU A 168 -5.24 -1.08 24.86
N SER A 169 -5.76 -1.10 26.10
CA SER A 169 -6.06 0.12 26.86
C SER A 169 -4.82 1.01 27.01
N GLN A 170 -3.65 0.42 27.24
CA GLN A 170 -2.40 1.14 27.37
C GLN A 170 -1.99 1.80 26.04
N TYR A 171 -2.10 1.09 24.91
CA TYR A 171 -1.84 1.67 23.60
C TYR A 171 -2.82 2.79 23.23
N LEU A 172 -4.09 2.64 23.59
CA LEU A 172 -5.12 3.66 23.37
C LEU A 172 -4.84 4.93 24.18
N GLN A 173 -4.42 4.79 25.45
CA GLN A 173 -3.99 5.92 26.27
C GLN A 173 -2.72 6.58 25.72
N GLU A 174 -1.76 5.80 25.23
CA GLU A 174 -0.53 6.33 24.64
C GLU A 174 -0.78 7.05 23.31
N ALA A 175 -1.72 6.53 22.50
CA ALA A 175 -2.18 7.16 21.27
C ALA A 175 -2.89 8.50 21.57
N LEU A 176 -3.81 8.52 22.54
CA LEU A 176 -4.49 9.74 22.97
C LEU A 176 -3.50 10.79 23.51
N HIS A 177 -2.49 10.37 24.28
CA HIS A 177 -1.48 11.29 24.78
C HIS A 177 -0.59 11.85 23.66
N ARG A 178 -0.23 11.02 22.67
CA ARG A 178 0.49 11.49 21.47
C ARG A 178 -0.36 12.49 20.67
N GLU A 179 -1.65 12.22 20.52
CA GLU A 179 -2.60 13.09 19.83
C GLU A 179 -2.69 14.46 20.52
N GLN A 180 -2.90 14.50 21.85
CA GLN A 180 -2.89 15.74 22.62
C GLN A 180 -1.58 16.52 22.50
N MET A 181 -0.43 15.83 22.48
CA MET A 181 0.86 16.49 22.30
C MET A 181 1.01 17.08 20.90
N LEU A 182 0.48 16.40 19.87
CA LEU A 182 0.47 16.91 18.50
C LEU A 182 -0.45 18.13 18.37
N GLU A 183 -1.63 18.10 18.98
CA GLU A 183 -2.53 19.25 19.03
C GLU A 183 -1.89 20.46 19.70
N GLN A 184 -1.21 20.26 20.85
CA GLN A 184 -0.47 21.34 21.52
C GLN A 184 0.66 21.89 20.65
N LYS A 185 1.43 21.02 19.98
CA LYS A 185 2.49 21.45 19.05
C LYS A 185 1.91 22.25 17.88
N LEU A 186 0.80 21.80 17.32
CA LEU A 186 0.12 22.46 16.22
C LEU A 186 -0.40 23.84 16.64
N ALA A 187 -1.03 23.95 17.81
CA ALA A 187 -1.46 25.23 18.38
C ALA A 187 -0.27 26.18 18.63
N THR A 188 0.86 25.64 19.09
CA THR A 188 2.09 26.43 19.31
C THR A 188 2.67 26.94 17.99
N LEU A 189 2.72 26.10 16.96
CA LEU A 189 3.17 26.47 15.63
C LEU A 189 2.25 27.51 14.99
N GLN A 190 0.93 27.38 15.13
CA GLN A 190 -0.03 28.37 14.66
C GLN A 190 0.18 29.73 15.34
N ARG A 191 0.41 29.74 16.66
CA ARG A 191 0.73 30.98 17.39
C ARG A 191 2.05 31.60 16.91
N LEU A 192 3.10 30.79 16.72
CA LEU A 192 4.39 31.29 16.21
C LEU A 192 4.27 31.83 14.80
N LEU A 193 3.48 31.18 13.94
CA LEU A 193 3.19 31.64 12.59
C LEU A 193 2.51 33.01 12.63
N ALA A 194 1.47 33.17 13.46
CA ALA A 194 0.75 34.44 13.62
C ALA A 194 1.68 35.57 14.10
N ILE A 195 2.52 35.30 15.11
CA ILE A 195 3.50 36.28 15.62
C ILE A 195 4.51 36.65 14.53
N THR A 196 5.01 35.67 13.78
CA THR A 196 5.99 35.91 12.71
C THR A 196 5.37 36.72 11.57
N GLN A 197 4.10 36.48 11.26
CA GLN A 197 3.37 37.24 10.26
C GLN A 197 3.15 38.68 10.69
N GLU A 198 2.72 38.93 11.93
CA GLU A 198 2.58 40.28 12.49
C GLU A 198 3.92 41.02 12.55
N ALA A 199 5.00 40.35 12.95
CA ALA A 199 6.35 40.91 12.93
C ALA A 199 6.84 41.23 11.51
N SER A 200 6.49 40.39 10.53
CA SER A 200 6.77 40.66 9.12
C SER A 200 5.99 41.88 8.63
N ASP A 201 4.68 41.94 8.87
CA ASP A 201 3.83 43.05 8.42
C ASP A 201 4.27 44.39 9.02
N THR A 202 4.63 44.40 10.31
CA THR A 202 5.20 45.60 10.97
C THR A 202 6.55 45.98 10.39
N SER A 203 7.43 45.02 10.09
CA SER A 203 8.71 45.30 9.43
C SER A 203 8.53 45.84 8.01
N TRP A 204 7.56 45.32 7.24
CA TRP A 204 7.21 45.84 5.92
C TRP A 204 6.69 47.27 6.01
N GLN A 205 5.83 47.56 6.98
CA GLN A 205 5.33 48.91 7.20
C GLN A 205 6.46 49.89 7.55
N ALA A 206 7.39 49.50 8.41
CA ALA A 206 8.56 50.32 8.75
C ALA A 206 9.44 50.64 7.53
N LEU A 207 9.67 49.65 6.66
CA LEU A 207 10.42 49.87 5.41
C LEU A 207 9.73 50.86 4.46
N ILE A 208 8.40 50.78 4.35
CA ILE A 208 7.62 51.74 3.54
C ILE A 208 7.74 53.15 4.12
N ASP A 209 7.68 53.27 5.45
CA ASP A 209 7.78 54.57 6.11
C ASP A 209 9.22 55.15 6.02
N GLU A 210 10.25 54.32 6.03
CA GLU A 210 11.62 54.73 5.74
C GLU A 210 11.78 55.25 4.30
N ASP A 211 11.24 54.53 3.30
CA ASP A 211 11.28 54.93 1.89
C ASP A 211 10.55 56.28 1.66
N ARG A 212 9.44 56.50 2.36
CA ARG A 212 8.73 57.78 2.38
C ARG A 212 9.58 58.90 2.98
N LEU A 213 10.30 58.64 4.06
CA LEU A 213 11.20 59.62 4.69
C LEU A 213 12.39 59.95 3.80
N LEU A 214 12.98 58.96 3.14
CA LEU A 214 14.07 59.14 2.18
C LEU A 214 13.62 60.01 0.99
N SER A 215 12.47 59.69 0.40
CA SER A 215 11.87 60.50 -0.66
C SER A 215 11.65 61.95 -0.23
N ARG A 216 11.21 62.18 1.02
CA ARG A 216 11.03 63.53 1.57
C ARG A 216 12.35 64.26 1.80
N LEU A 217 13.38 63.57 2.30
CA LEU A 217 14.72 64.14 2.47
C LEU A 217 15.33 64.55 1.13
N GLU A 218 15.15 63.74 0.09
CA GLU A 218 15.59 64.05 -1.27
C GLU A 218 14.92 65.33 -1.78
N VAL A 219 13.60 65.46 -1.64
CA VAL A 219 12.87 66.68 -2.02
C VAL A 219 13.36 67.91 -1.24
N MET A 220 13.54 67.80 0.08
CA MET A 220 14.05 68.90 0.90
C MET A 220 15.49 69.29 0.53
N GLY A 221 16.35 68.31 0.22
CA GLY A 221 17.70 68.52 -0.28
C GLY A 221 17.71 69.28 -1.61
N ASN A 222 16.85 68.88 -2.54
CA ASN A 222 16.67 69.56 -3.82
C ASN A 222 16.16 71.00 -3.65
N GLN A 223 15.19 71.22 -2.74
CA GLN A 223 14.68 72.57 -2.42
C GLN A 223 15.76 73.49 -1.82
N LEU A 224 16.58 72.98 -0.90
CA LEU A 224 17.71 73.74 -0.34
C LEU A 224 18.75 74.09 -1.41
N GLN A 225 19.08 73.13 -2.28
CA GLN A 225 20.00 73.36 -3.39
C GLN A 225 19.46 74.40 -4.38
N ALA A 226 18.16 74.35 -4.68
CA ALA A 226 17.48 75.32 -5.54
C ALA A 226 17.48 76.74 -4.93
N CYS A 227 17.18 76.88 -3.63
CA CYS A 227 17.25 78.16 -2.92
C CYS A 227 18.67 78.73 -2.81
N SER A 228 19.71 77.88 -2.83
CA SER A 228 21.11 78.33 -2.76
C SER A 228 21.62 79.00 -4.05
N LYS A 229 20.95 78.76 -5.18
CA LYS A 229 21.27 79.39 -6.46
C LYS A 229 20.28 80.53 -6.69
N ASN A 230 20.76 81.75 -6.94
CA ASN A 230 19.90 82.88 -7.28
C ASN A 230 19.03 82.54 -8.51
N GLN A 231 17.77 82.20 -8.26
CA GLN A 231 16.82 81.81 -9.29
C GLN A 231 16.31 83.05 -10.02
N THR A 232 16.54 83.08 -11.34
CA THR A 232 15.89 84.05 -12.23
C THR A 232 14.43 83.65 -12.43
N GLU A 233 13.54 84.61 -12.62
CA GLU A 233 12.10 84.35 -12.85
C GLU A 233 11.88 83.38 -14.03
N ASP A 234 12.75 83.44 -15.04
CA ASP A 234 12.71 82.57 -16.22
C ASP A 234 13.15 81.12 -15.91
N SER A 235 14.12 80.92 -15.01
CA SER A 235 14.49 79.58 -14.52
C SER A 235 13.37 78.93 -13.69
N LEU A 236 12.68 79.72 -12.86
CA LEU A 236 11.55 79.25 -12.06
C LEU A 236 10.37 78.83 -12.93
N ARG A 237 10.06 79.58 -14.00
CA ARG A 237 9.01 79.21 -14.94
C ARG A 237 9.32 77.90 -15.66
N LYS A 238 10.58 77.69 -16.08
CA LYS A 238 11.01 76.43 -16.72
C LYS A 238 10.91 75.24 -15.76
N GLU A 239 11.32 75.43 -14.51
CA GLU A 239 11.24 74.40 -13.47
C GLU A 239 9.77 74.06 -13.13
N LEU A 240 8.89 75.05 -13.08
CA LEU A 240 7.45 74.84 -12.87
C LEU A 240 6.80 74.04 -14.02
N ILE A 241 7.16 74.34 -15.28
CA ILE A 241 6.68 73.59 -16.44
C ILE A 241 7.17 72.13 -16.37
N ALA A 242 8.47 71.92 -16.09
CA ALA A 242 9.04 70.59 -15.97
C ALA A 242 8.36 69.75 -14.86
N LEU A 243 8.15 70.35 -13.68
CA LEU A 243 7.43 69.68 -12.58
C LEU A 243 5.98 69.35 -12.94
N GLN A 244 5.33 70.17 -13.74
CA GLN A 244 3.95 69.94 -14.18
C GLN A 244 3.87 68.82 -15.23
N GLU A 245 4.84 68.73 -16.14
CA GLU A 245 5.00 67.61 -17.07
C GLU A 245 5.34 66.30 -16.34
N ASP A 246 6.27 66.33 -15.40
CA ASP A 246 6.62 65.16 -14.58
C ASP A 246 5.41 64.68 -13.79
N LYS A 247 4.68 65.57 -13.11
CA LYS A 247 3.44 65.22 -12.42
C LYS A 247 2.43 64.55 -13.35
N HIS A 248 2.25 65.07 -14.56
CA HIS A 248 1.34 64.48 -15.54
C HIS A 248 1.80 63.09 -16.01
N ASN A 249 3.11 62.91 -16.22
CA ASN A 249 3.72 61.64 -16.61
C ASN A 249 3.57 60.59 -15.50
N TYR A 250 3.85 60.97 -14.24
CA TYR A 250 3.65 60.11 -13.08
C TYR A 250 2.17 59.71 -12.93
N GLU A 251 1.24 60.66 -13.05
CA GLU A 251 -0.20 60.39 -12.94
C GLU A 251 -0.68 59.43 -14.05
N THR A 252 -0.22 59.63 -15.28
CA THR A 252 -0.56 58.77 -16.43
C THR A 252 -0.01 57.36 -16.24
N THR A 253 1.27 57.24 -15.87
CA THR A 253 1.93 55.95 -15.64
C THR A 253 1.27 55.20 -14.47
N ALA A 254 0.94 55.90 -13.38
CA ALA A 254 0.24 55.31 -12.25
C ALA A 254 -1.16 54.80 -12.65
N LYS A 255 -1.95 55.58 -13.40
CA LYS A 255 -3.26 55.16 -13.91
C LYS A 255 -3.17 53.94 -14.82
N GLU A 256 -2.19 53.89 -15.71
CA GLU A 256 -1.97 52.74 -16.60
C GLU A 256 -1.56 51.49 -15.83
N SER A 257 -0.69 51.63 -14.83
CA SER A 257 -0.31 50.51 -13.96
C SER A 257 -1.50 49.95 -13.18
N LEU A 258 -2.35 50.83 -12.62
CA LEU A 258 -3.59 50.45 -11.94
C LEU A 258 -4.57 49.74 -12.86
N ARG A 259 -4.73 50.22 -14.10
CA ARG A 259 -5.57 49.56 -15.11
C ARG A 259 -5.06 48.17 -15.44
N ARG A 260 -3.74 48.00 -15.58
CA ARG A 260 -3.12 46.69 -15.84
C ARG A 260 -3.38 45.71 -14.70
N VAL A 261 -3.14 46.13 -13.45
CA VAL A 261 -3.39 45.30 -12.27
C VAL A 261 -4.88 44.95 -12.14
N LEU A 262 -5.79 45.90 -12.42
CA LEU A 262 -7.22 45.63 -12.41
C LEU A 262 -7.62 44.58 -13.46
N GLN A 263 -7.06 44.68 -14.67
CA GLN A 263 -7.29 43.73 -15.74
C GLN A 263 -6.78 42.33 -15.38
N GLU A 264 -5.57 42.23 -14.84
CA GLU A 264 -5.00 40.99 -14.32
C GLU A 264 -5.88 40.38 -13.21
N LYS A 265 -6.39 41.20 -12.29
CA LYS A 265 -7.32 40.76 -11.25
C LYS A 265 -8.60 40.17 -11.83
N ILE A 266 -9.19 40.83 -12.84
CA ILE A 266 -10.41 40.33 -13.51
C ILE A 266 -10.14 38.97 -14.18
N GLU A 267 -9.00 38.83 -14.85
CA GLU A 267 -8.61 37.57 -15.50
C GLU A 267 -8.40 36.43 -14.49
N VAL A 268 -7.75 36.71 -13.37
CA VAL A 268 -7.55 35.74 -12.29
C VAL A 268 -8.88 35.33 -11.67
N VAL A 269 -9.79 36.28 -11.42
CA VAL A 269 -11.13 35.98 -10.89
C VAL A 269 -11.93 35.13 -11.89
N ARG A 270 -11.86 35.42 -13.19
CA ARG A 270 -12.51 34.60 -14.22
C ARG A 270 -11.97 33.17 -14.22
N LYS A 271 -10.64 33.01 -14.16
CA LYS A 271 -9.99 31.69 -14.08
C LYS A 271 -10.37 30.94 -12.80
N LEU A 272 -10.45 31.64 -11.66
CA LEU A 272 -10.90 31.07 -10.39
C LEU A 272 -12.30 30.46 -10.55
N SER A 273 -13.25 31.24 -11.09
CA SER A 273 -14.64 30.77 -11.29
C SER A 273 -14.73 29.56 -12.23
N GLU A 274 -13.86 29.49 -13.24
CA GLU A 274 -13.79 28.36 -14.17
C GLU A 274 -13.26 27.10 -13.48
N VAL A 275 -12.22 27.25 -12.66
CA VAL A 275 -11.65 26.15 -11.86
C VAL A 275 -12.65 25.67 -10.81
N GLU A 276 -13.33 26.57 -10.09
CA GLU A 276 -14.37 26.23 -9.12
C GLU A 276 -15.51 25.41 -9.75
N ARG A 277 -15.96 25.81 -10.94
CA ARG A 277 -16.96 25.03 -11.69
C ARG A 277 -16.44 23.66 -12.11
N SER A 278 -15.19 23.58 -12.56
CA SER A 278 -14.57 22.29 -12.90
C SER A 278 -14.44 21.38 -11.69
N LEU A 279 -14.09 21.94 -10.53
CA LEU A 279 -13.96 21.23 -9.27
C LEU A 279 -15.32 20.65 -8.85
N SER A 280 -16.38 21.47 -8.84
CA SER A 280 -17.74 21.03 -8.55
C SER A 280 -18.17 19.86 -9.44
N ASN A 281 -17.91 19.94 -10.76
CA ASN A 281 -18.23 18.85 -11.68
C ASN A 281 -17.46 17.56 -11.33
N THR A 282 -16.16 17.66 -11.03
CA THR A 282 -15.36 16.48 -10.65
C THR A 282 -15.75 15.91 -9.29
N GLU A 283 -16.23 16.74 -8.37
CA GLU A 283 -16.76 16.30 -7.09
C GLU A 283 -18.06 15.51 -7.28
N ASP A 284 -18.97 15.99 -8.14
CA ASP A 284 -20.21 15.29 -8.52
C ASP A 284 -19.92 13.95 -9.25
N GLU A 285 -18.92 13.92 -10.13
CA GLU A 285 -18.48 12.66 -10.76
C GLU A 285 -17.91 11.67 -9.73
N CYS A 286 -17.13 12.16 -8.76
CA CYS A 286 -16.58 11.33 -7.69
C CYS A 286 -17.66 10.78 -6.76
N THR A 287 -18.68 11.56 -6.41
CA THR A 287 -19.80 11.07 -5.59
C THR A 287 -20.59 10.02 -6.36
N HIS A 288 -20.88 10.26 -7.64
CA HIS A 288 -21.57 9.29 -8.48
C HIS A 288 -20.81 7.96 -8.62
N LEU A 289 -19.50 8.01 -8.87
CA LEU A 289 -18.66 6.81 -8.96
C LEU A 289 -18.58 6.05 -7.63
N LYS A 290 -18.56 6.76 -6.50
CA LYS A 290 -18.61 6.12 -5.17
C LYS A 290 -19.93 5.38 -4.95
N GLU A 291 -21.07 6.02 -5.22
CA GLU A 291 -22.38 5.39 -5.11
C GLU A 291 -22.50 4.15 -6.01
N MET A 292 -21.99 4.24 -7.24
CA MET A 292 -22.00 3.10 -8.17
C MET A 292 -21.13 1.95 -7.65
N ASN A 293 -19.94 2.25 -7.11
CA ASN A 293 -19.06 1.26 -6.51
C ASN A 293 -19.73 0.58 -5.30
N GLU A 294 -20.34 1.35 -4.40
CA GLU A 294 -21.07 0.82 -3.25
C GLU A 294 -22.21 -0.12 -3.67
N ARG A 295 -23.00 0.25 -4.69
CA ARG A 295 -24.04 -0.64 -5.25
C ARG A 295 -23.44 -1.93 -5.80
N THR A 296 -22.36 -1.86 -6.58
CA THR A 296 -21.72 -3.07 -7.11
C THR A 296 -21.11 -3.94 -6.03
N GLN A 297 -20.58 -3.35 -4.95
CA GLN A 297 -20.09 -4.11 -3.79
C GLN A 297 -21.22 -4.84 -3.08
N GLU A 298 -22.38 -4.20 -2.91
CA GLU A 298 -23.54 -4.85 -2.29
C GLU A 298 -24.07 -5.99 -3.16
N GLU A 299 -24.17 -5.80 -4.48
CA GLU A 299 -24.55 -6.87 -5.43
C GLU A 299 -23.59 -8.06 -5.37
N LEU A 300 -22.27 -7.80 -5.30
CA LEU A 300 -21.25 -8.86 -5.14
C LEU A 300 -21.40 -9.58 -3.80
N ARG A 301 -21.73 -8.85 -2.73
CA ARG A 301 -21.94 -9.41 -1.39
C ARG A 301 -23.18 -10.32 -1.36
N GLU A 302 -24.27 -9.88 -1.97
CA GLU A 302 -25.48 -10.70 -2.12
C GLU A 302 -25.20 -11.96 -2.94
N LEU A 303 -24.44 -11.85 -4.03
CA LEU A 303 -24.07 -12.99 -4.87
C LEU A 303 -23.17 -13.97 -4.10
N ALA A 304 -22.20 -13.48 -3.33
CA ALA A 304 -21.37 -14.30 -2.47
C ALA A 304 -22.20 -15.02 -1.39
N ASN A 305 -23.19 -14.36 -0.80
CA ASN A 305 -24.11 -14.98 0.16
C ASN A 305 -24.95 -16.09 -0.49
N LYS A 306 -25.49 -15.84 -1.70
CA LYS A 306 -26.23 -16.86 -2.47
C LYS A 306 -25.34 -18.06 -2.82
N TYR A 307 -24.11 -17.80 -3.26
CA TYR A 307 -23.13 -18.85 -3.55
C TYR A 307 -22.81 -19.70 -2.31
N ASN A 308 -22.54 -19.07 -1.16
CA ASN A 308 -22.29 -19.78 0.09
C ASN A 308 -23.50 -20.61 0.53
N GLY A 309 -24.72 -20.09 0.34
CA GLY A 309 -25.95 -20.86 0.55
C GLY A 309 -26.00 -22.13 -0.30
N ALA A 310 -25.77 -22.01 -1.61
CA ALA A 310 -25.74 -23.15 -2.53
C ALA A 310 -24.63 -24.16 -2.18
N VAL A 311 -23.45 -23.70 -1.77
CA VAL A 311 -22.34 -24.57 -1.32
C VAL A 311 -22.74 -25.38 -0.08
N ASN A 312 -23.43 -24.76 0.87
CA ASN A 312 -23.93 -25.46 2.06
C ASN A 312 -25.00 -26.50 1.70
N GLU A 313 -25.93 -26.17 0.79
CA GLU A 313 -26.92 -27.14 0.30
C GLU A 313 -26.28 -28.33 -0.42
N ILE A 314 -25.26 -28.08 -1.26
CA ILE A 314 -24.50 -29.14 -1.93
C ILE A 314 -23.80 -30.04 -0.90
N LYS A 315 -23.23 -29.44 0.15
CA LYS A 315 -22.58 -30.19 1.23
C LYS A 315 -23.59 -31.09 1.96
N ASP A 316 -24.74 -30.54 2.35
CA ASP A 316 -25.80 -31.30 3.02
C ASP A 316 -26.33 -32.46 2.17
N LEU A 317 -26.50 -32.23 0.86
CA LEU A 317 -26.89 -33.28 -0.09
C LEU A 317 -25.79 -34.33 -0.25
N SER A 318 -24.52 -33.93 -0.31
CA SER A 318 -23.38 -34.85 -0.40
C SER A 318 -23.28 -35.74 0.84
N ASP A 319 -23.48 -35.18 2.03
CA ASP A 319 -23.44 -35.95 3.28
C ASP A 319 -24.62 -36.92 3.37
N LYS A 320 -25.83 -36.51 2.95
CA LYS A 320 -26.99 -37.42 2.84
C LYS A 320 -26.74 -38.55 1.84
N LEU A 321 -26.10 -38.25 0.71
CA LEU A 321 -25.81 -39.22 -0.34
C LEU A 321 -24.80 -40.26 0.15
N LYS A 322 -23.73 -39.85 0.85
CA LYS A 322 -22.78 -40.77 1.50
C LYS A 322 -23.45 -41.71 2.50
N VAL A 323 -24.37 -41.19 3.32
CA VAL A 323 -25.12 -42.03 4.28
C VAL A 323 -26.01 -43.03 3.54
N ALA A 324 -26.63 -42.63 2.43
CA ALA A 324 -27.45 -43.53 1.62
C ALA A 324 -26.59 -44.62 0.94
N GLU A 325 -25.44 -44.24 0.36
CA GLU A 325 -24.48 -45.17 -0.24
C GLU A 325 -23.97 -46.20 0.79
N GLY A 326 -23.58 -45.76 1.99
CA GLY A 326 -23.14 -46.67 3.05
C GLY A 326 -24.22 -47.67 3.48
N LYS A 327 -25.49 -47.23 3.59
CA LYS A 327 -26.62 -48.14 3.86
C LYS A 327 -26.84 -49.13 2.72
N GLN A 328 -26.71 -48.69 1.47
CA GLN A 328 -26.86 -49.55 0.31
C GLN A 328 -25.74 -50.59 0.24
N GLU A 329 -24.50 -50.23 0.52
CA GLU A 329 -23.39 -51.17 0.65
C GLU A 329 -23.64 -52.20 1.76
N GLU A 330 -24.14 -51.79 2.93
CA GLU A 330 -24.46 -52.70 4.03
C GLU A 330 -25.56 -53.71 3.65
N ILE A 331 -26.63 -53.24 3.00
CA ILE A 331 -27.71 -54.10 2.49
C ILE A 331 -27.17 -55.05 1.43
N GLN A 332 -26.32 -54.58 0.53
CA GLN A 332 -25.74 -55.40 -0.52
C GLN A 332 -24.78 -56.47 0.03
N GLN A 333 -24.00 -56.14 1.05
CA GLN A 333 -23.16 -57.12 1.76
C GLN A 333 -24.00 -58.18 2.48
N LYS A 334 -25.08 -57.78 3.18
CA LYS A 334 -26.02 -58.73 3.81
C LYS A 334 -26.66 -59.65 2.77
N GLY A 335 -27.17 -59.09 1.68
CA GLY A 335 -27.77 -59.88 0.59
C GLY A 335 -26.76 -60.83 -0.07
N GLN A 336 -25.50 -60.42 -0.24
CA GLN A 336 -24.44 -61.33 -0.72
C GLN A 336 -24.09 -62.44 0.27
N ALA A 337 -24.07 -62.13 1.57
CA ALA A 337 -23.82 -63.12 2.62
C ALA A 337 -24.95 -64.16 2.68
N GLU A 338 -26.21 -63.71 2.69
CA GLU A 338 -27.38 -64.58 2.65
C GLU A 338 -27.39 -65.46 1.39
N LYS A 339 -27.08 -64.88 0.22
CA LYS A 339 -26.96 -65.65 -1.03
C LYS A 339 -25.89 -66.75 -0.94
N LYS A 340 -24.72 -66.46 -0.35
CA LYS A 340 -23.66 -67.46 -0.15
C LYS A 340 -24.10 -68.57 0.80
N GLU A 341 -24.79 -68.22 1.88
CA GLU A 341 -25.30 -69.21 2.85
C GLU A 341 -26.36 -70.11 2.22
N LEU A 342 -27.27 -69.55 1.43
CA LEU A 342 -28.26 -70.33 0.68
C LEU A 342 -27.60 -71.22 -0.38
N GLN A 343 -26.58 -70.73 -1.08
CA GLN A 343 -25.82 -71.54 -2.03
C GLN A 343 -25.16 -72.74 -1.33
N HIS A 344 -24.51 -72.52 -0.19
CA HIS A 344 -23.91 -73.60 0.60
C HIS A 344 -24.94 -74.67 1.02
N LYS A 345 -26.13 -74.24 1.44
CA LYS A 345 -27.23 -75.18 1.78
C LYS A 345 -27.74 -75.96 0.58
N ILE A 346 -27.79 -75.34 -0.61
CA ILE A 346 -28.14 -76.04 -1.86
C ILE A 346 -27.08 -77.10 -2.15
N ASP A 347 -25.80 -76.72 -2.14
CA ASP A 347 -24.68 -77.62 -2.42
C ASP A 347 -24.66 -78.83 -1.45
N GLU A 348 -24.90 -78.60 -0.15
CA GLU A 348 -25.03 -79.68 0.85
C GLU A 348 -26.21 -80.62 0.56
N MET A 349 -27.33 -80.09 0.09
CA MET A 349 -28.51 -80.88 -0.24
C MET A 349 -28.28 -81.69 -1.52
N GLU A 350 -27.62 -81.10 -2.53
CA GLU A 350 -27.19 -81.79 -3.75
C GLU A 350 -26.22 -82.94 -3.44
N GLU A 351 -25.27 -82.75 -2.51
CA GLU A 351 -24.35 -83.80 -2.09
C GLU A 351 -25.09 -84.97 -1.42
N LYS A 352 -26.03 -84.67 -0.52
CA LYS A 352 -26.90 -85.70 0.10
C LYS A 352 -27.79 -86.40 -0.92
N GLU A 353 -28.31 -85.68 -1.90
CA GLU A 353 -29.09 -86.25 -2.99
C GLU A 353 -28.24 -87.23 -3.81
N GLN A 354 -27.00 -86.86 -4.15
CA GLN A 354 -26.05 -87.74 -4.85
C GLN A 354 -25.71 -88.98 -4.01
N GLU A 355 -25.48 -88.85 -2.71
CA GLU A 355 -25.23 -90.00 -1.82
C GLU A 355 -26.42 -90.96 -1.77
N LEU A 356 -27.63 -90.43 -1.67
CA LEU A 356 -28.86 -91.22 -1.67
C LEU A 356 -29.07 -91.90 -3.02
N GLN A 357 -28.83 -91.20 -4.12
CA GLN A 357 -28.91 -91.73 -5.47
C GLN A 357 -27.92 -92.90 -5.66
N ALA A 358 -26.67 -92.73 -5.23
CA ALA A 358 -25.66 -93.79 -5.27
C ALA A 358 -26.06 -95.00 -4.41
N LYS A 359 -26.70 -94.80 -3.25
CA LYS A 359 -27.26 -95.88 -2.43
C LYS A 359 -28.41 -96.60 -3.13
N ILE A 360 -29.30 -95.87 -3.80
CA ILE A 360 -30.40 -96.45 -4.57
C ILE A 360 -29.84 -97.32 -5.70
N GLU A 361 -28.86 -96.82 -6.45
CA GLU A 361 -28.19 -97.57 -7.53
C GLU A 361 -27.48 -98.82 -7.00
N ALA A 362 -26.78 -98.73 -5.87
CA ALA A 362 -26.16 -99.89 -5.23
C ALA A 362 -27.18 -100.95 -4.79
N LEU A 363 -28.29 -100.51 -4.17
CA LEU A 363 -29.38 -101.41 -3.78
C LEU A 363 -30.10 -102.03 -4.97
N GLN A 364 -30.25 -101.29 -6.08
CA GLN A 364 -30.80 -101.82 -7.33
C GLN A 364 -29.87 -102.88 -7.92
N ALA A 365 -28.56 -102.62 -7.98
CA ALA A 365 -27.57 -103.59 -8.44
C ALA A 365 -27.54 -104.86 -7.57
N ASP A 366 -27.64 -104.73 -6.25
CA ASP A 366 -27.74 -105.87 -5.33
C ASP A 366 -29.03 -106.67 -5.57
N ASN A 367 -30.16 -105.98 -5.79
CA ASN A 367 -31.45 -106.62 -6.07
C ASN A 367 -31.42 -107.38 -7.39
N ASP A 368 -30.89 -106.76 -8.45
CA ASP A 368 -30.67 -107.38 -9.76
C ASP A 368 -29.78 -108.61 -9.64
N PHE A 369 -28.67 -108.53 -8.89
CA PHE A 369 -27.80 -109.67 -8.61
C PHE A 369 -28.54 -110.79 -7.86
N THR A 370 -29.38 -110.47 -6.87
CA THR A 370 -30.18 -111.48 -6.17
C THR A 370 -31.26 -112.11 -7.07
N ASN A 371 -31.87 -111.34 -7.96
CA ASN A 371 -32.85 -111.83 -8.94
C ASN A 371 -32.19 -112.73 -9.99
N GLU A 372 -31.00 -112.37 -10.49
CA GLU A 372 -30.19 -113.24 -11.36
C GLU A 372 -29.80 -114.55 -10.65
N ARG A 373 -29.43 -114.49 -9.36
CA ARG A 373 -29.14 -115.70 -8.57
C ARG A 373 -30.37 -116.58 -8.36
N LEU A 374 -31.54 -115.98 -8.16
CA LEU A 374 -32.81 -116.69 -8.00
C LEU A 374 -33.26 -117.34 -9.31
N THR A 375 -33.05 -116.67 -10.45
CA THR A 375 -33.36 -117.22 -11.78
C THR A 375 -32.37 -118.29 -12.23
N ALA A 376 -31.12 -118.27 -11.78
CA ALA A 376 -30.13 -119.33 -12.04
C ALA A 376 -30.32 -120.60 -11.17
N LEU A 377 -31.23 -120.58 -10.19
CA LEU A 377 -31.58 -121.70 -9.30
C LEU A 377 -32.92 -122.37 -9.67
N GLN A 378 -33.56 -121.95 -10.76
CA GLN A 378 -34.68 -122.63 -11.43
C GLN A 378 -34.18 -123.29 -12.71
#